data_AF-A0A4Y8IFW7-F1
#
_entry.id   AF-A0A4Y8IFW7-F1
#
_cell.length_a   1.000
_cell.length_b   1.000
_cell.length_c   1.000
_cell.angle_alpha   90.00
_cell.angle_beta   90.00
_cell.angle_gamma   90.00
#
_symmetry.space_group_name_H-M   'P 1'
#
loop_
_entity.id
_entity.type
_entity.pdbx_description
1 polymer ?
#
loop_
_entity_poly.entity_id
_entity_poly.type
_entity_poly.pdbx_seq_one_letter_code
_entity_poly.pdbx_strand_id
1 'polypeptide(L)'
;MRKNLAVTTLILIILVTLIFLINNENNDETEGHFSEIDAINKVLEKHPQYPSTPNKNKVVKDNDMDRFWYKLELGAIQVGKETYIITLGKNNRYVVDDEVVEQYIIYKVSPEGKELITEKDNTEIMSVFR
;
A
#
# COMPACT_ATOMS: atom_id res chain seq x y z
N MET A 1 -24.34 30.39 5.67
CA MET A 1 -23.32 29.49 5.06
C MET A 1 -23.97 28.28 4.38
N ARG A 2 -24.77 28.44 3.31
CA ARG A 2 -25.48 27.34 2.64
C ARG A 2 -24.96 27.01 1.22
N LYS A 3 -23.98 27.76 0.71
CA LYS A 3 -23.49 27.62 -0.67
C LYS A 3 -22.46 26.49 -0.85
N ASN A 4 -21.81 26.03 0.21
CA ASN A 4 -20.72 25.04 0.11
C ASN A 4 -21.23 23.59 0.09
N LEU A 5 -22.44 23.32 0.59
CA LEU A 5 -22.98 21.96 0.65
C LEU A 5 -23.50 21.46 -0.70
N ALA A 6 -23.98 22.38 -1.55
CA ALA A 6 -24.46 22.06 -2.90
C ALA A 6 -23.30 21.78 -3.87
N VAL A 7 -22.16 22.46 -3.68
CA VAL A 7 -20.98 22.28 -4.55
C VAL A 7 -20.27 20.96 -4.26
N THR A 8 -20.16 20.57 -2.99
CA THR A 8 -19.55 19.29 -2.60
C THR A 8 -20.40 18.09 -3.01
N THR A 9 -21.72 18.18 -2.96
CA THR A 9 -22.61 17.11 -3.43
C THR A 9 -22.58 16.97 -4.96
N LEU A 10 -22.46 18.07 -5.71
CA LEU A 10 -22.34 18.03 -7.16
C LEU A 10 -21.03 17.37 -7.62
N ILE A 11 -19.91 17.65 -6.94
CA ILE A 11 -18.60 17.01 -7.21
C ILE A 11 -18.66 15.50 -6.93
N LEU A 12 -19.33 15.08 -5.86
CA LEU A 12 -19.47 13.68 -5.50
C LEU A 12 -20.28 12.90 -6.55
N ILE A 13 -21.35 13.49 -7.08
CA ILE A 13 -22.19 12.85 -8.13
C ILE A 13 -21.40 12.68 -9.42
N ILE A 14 -20.64 13.71 -9.85
CA ILE A 14 -19.79 13.65 -11.04
C ILE A 14 -18.73 12.55 -10.90
N LEU A 15 -18.10 12.42 -9.72
CA LEU A 15 -17.11 11.37 -9.45
C LEU A 15 -17.72 9.96 -9.57
N VAL A 16 -18.92 9.74 -9.02
CA VAL A 16 -19.58 8.43 -9.07
C VAL A 16 -20.01 8.08 -10.50
N THR A 17 -20.49 9.05 -11.29
CA THR A 17 -20.83 8.81 -12.70
C THR A 17 -19.61 8.58 -13.60
N LEU A 18 -18.47 9.22 -13.33
CA LEU A 18 -17.22 8.93 -14.05
C LEU A 18 -16.74 7.49 -13.78
N ILE A 19 -16.86 7.02 -12.54
CA ILE A 19 -16.50 5.63 -12.17
C ILE A 19 -17.41 4.62 -12.92
N PHE A 20 -18.70 4.92 -13.06
CA PHE A 20 -19.63 4.08 -13.82
C PHE A 20 -19.37 4.10 -15.34
N LEU A 21 -18.94 5.24 -15.90
CA LEU A 21 -18.58 5.35 -17.32
C LEU A 21 -17.27 4.64 -17.63
N ILE A 22 -16.27 4.68 -16.73
CA ILE A 22 -15.02 3.92 -16.88
C ILE A 22 -15.27 2.40 -16.77
N ASN A 23 -16.27 1.97 -16.00
CA ASN A 23 -16.63 0.55 -15.84
C ASN A 23 -17.39 -0.06 -17.03
N ASN A 24 -17.74 0.72 -18.07
CA ASN A 24 -18.57 0.25 -19.18
C ASN A 24 -17.86 0.16 -20.53
N GLU A 25 -16.59 0.55 -20.62
CA GLU A 25 -15.76 0.30 -21.80
C GLU A 25 -14.79 -0.86 -21.50
N ASN A 26 -14.83 -1.86 -22.39
CA ASN A 26 -13.91 -2.98 -22.52
C ASN A 26 -14.24 -4.25 -21.73
N ASN A 27 -15.35 -4.90 -22.11
CA ASN A 27 -15.37 -6.35 -22.22
C ASN A 27 -14.59 -6.76 -23.49
N ASP A 28 -13.27 -6.66 -23.44
CA ASP A 28 -12.42 -7.50 -24.26
C ASP A 28 -11.95 -8.64 -23.37
N GLU A 29 -12.43 -9.85 -23.69
CA GLU A 29 -11.93 -11.09 -23.12
C GLU A 29 -10.47 -11.26 -23.55
N THR A 30 -9.55 -10.91 -22.65
CA THR A 30 -8.14 -11.28 -22.78
C THR A 30 -7.81 -12.35 -21.75
N GLU A 31 -7.37 -13.51 -22.27
CA GLU A 31 -6.75 -14.58 -21.51
C GLU A 31 -5.55 -14.04 -20.72
N GLY A 32 -5.58 -14.24 -19.41
CA GLY A 32 -4.50 -13.88 -18.49
C GLY A 32 -5.05 -13.20 -17.24
N HIS A 33 -5.72 -13.96 -16.38
CA HIS A 33 -6.21 -13.43 -15.10
C HIS A 33 -5.05 -12.85 -14.29
N PHE A 34 -4.97 -11.53 -14.20
CA PHE A 34 -3.96 -10.88 -13.38
C PHE A 34 -4.27 -11.14 -11.90
N SER A 35 -3.45 -11.98 -11.28
CA SER A 35 -3.71 -12.48 -9.93
C SER A 35 -3.13 -11.56 -8.87
N GLU A 36 -3.61 -11.71 -7.64
CA GLU A 36 -3.05 -11.05 -6.45
C GLU A 36 -1.56 -11.35 -6.30
N ILE A 37 -1.13 -12.57 -6.63
CA ILE A 37 0.27 -13.00 -6.58
C ILE A 37 1.10 -12.24 -7.62
N ASP A 38 0.58 -12.03 -8.82
CA ASP A 38 1.26 -11.25 -9.86
C ASP A 38 1.41 -9.79 -9.45
N ALA A 39 0.37 -9.21 -8.85
CA ALA A 39 0.41 -7.86 -8.31
C ALA A 39 1.46 -7.70 -7.19
N ILE A 40 1.54 -8.67 -6.28
CA ILE A 40 2.54 -8.71 -5.22
C ILE A 40 3.95 -8.83 -5.80
N ASN A 41 4.17 -9.78 -6.71
CA ASN A 41 5.48 -10.01 -7.31
C ASN A 41 6.00 -8.77 -8.01
N LYS A 42 5.15 -8.07 -8.78
CA LYS A 42 5.50 -6.79 -9.40
C LYS A 42 6.01 -5.77 -8.39
N VAL A 43 5.43 -5.69 -7.19
CA VAL A 43 5.89 -4.77 -6.15
C VAL A 43 7.19 -5.27 -5.51
N LEU A 44 7.27 -6.55 -5.17
CA LEU A 44 8.40 -7.18 -4.49
C LEU A 44 9.70 -7.20 -5.31
N GLU A 45 9.65 -7.08 -6.64
CA GLU A 45 10.85 -6.88 -7.48
C GLU A 45 11.76 -5.75 -6.97
N LYS A 46 11.18 -4.69 -6.38
CA LYS A 46 11.93 -3.57 -5.79
C LYS A 46 12.12 -3.68 -4.26
N HIS A 47 11.49 -4.66 -3.63
CA HIS A 47 11.47 -4.82 -2.16
C HIS A 47 11.53 -6.30 -1.72
N PRO A 48 12.60 -7.05 -2.09
CA PRO A 48 12.70 -8.50 -1.84
C PRO A 48 12.78 -8.88 -0.36
N GLN A 49 12.96 -7.92 0.55
CA GLN A 49 13.00 -8.15 1.99
C GLN A 49 11.63 -8.53 2.58
N TYR A 50 10.53 -8.13 1.92
CA TYR A 50 9.16 -8.36 2.36
C TYR A 50 8.72 -9.82 2.09
N PRO A 51 7.74 -10.33 2.86
CA PRO A 51 7.20 -11.67 2.62
C PRO A 51 6.54 -11.79 1.25
N SER A 52 6.50 -13.00 0.68
CA SER A 52 5.98 -13.27 -0.67
C SER A 52 4.48 -13.54 -0.75
N THR A 53 3.79 -13.66 0.39
CA THR A 53 2.36 -13.94 0.45
C THR A 53 1.60 -12.78 1.06
N PRO A 54 0.40 -12.48 0.54
CA PRO A 54 -0.45 -11.42 1.07
C PRO A 54 -0.79 -11.68 2.54
N ASN A 55 -0.91 -10.60 3.31
CA ASN A 55 -1.26 -10.59 4.74
C ASN A 55 -0.28 -11.38 5.63
N LYS A 56 0.98 -11.49 5.21
CA LYS A 56 2.04 -12.13 5.98
C LYS A 56 2.96 -11.08 6.61
N ASN A 57 3.47 -11.44 7.79
CA ASN A 57 4.43 -10.64 8.54
C ASN A 57 5.77 -11.37 8.65
N LYS A 58 6.87 -10.63 8.68
CA LYS A 58 8.22 -11.13 8.93
C LYS A 58 8.89 -10.26 9.99
N VAL A 59 9.27 -10.86 11.12
CA VAL A 59 10.07 -10.18 12.15
C VAL A 59 11.54 -10.45 11.86
N VAL A 60 12.34 -9.39 11.84
CA VAL A 60 13.80 -9.47 11.71
C VAL A 60 14.41 -8.82 12.94
N LYS A 61 15.30 -9.56 13.60
CA LYS A 61 16.09 -9.07 14.74
C LYS A 61 17.49 -8.73 14.26
N ASP A 62 18.05 -7.64 14.77
CA ASP A 62 19.46 -7.35 14.58
C ASP A 62 20.27 -8.11 15.64
N ASN A 63 21.27 -8.87 15.20
CA ASN A 63 22.04 -9.75 16.08
C ASN A 63 23.03 -8.96 16.96
N ASP A 64 23.39 -7.73 16.58
CA ASP A 64 24.34 -6.89 17.33
C ASP A 64 23.64 -6.01 18.37
N MET A 65 22.31 -5.92 18.31
CA MET A 65 21.50 -5.19 19.27
C MET A 65 20.25 -6.00 19.62
N ASP A 66 20.29 -6.70 20.76
CA ASP A 66 19.11 -7.32 21.41
C ASP A 66 17.94 -6.32 21.60
N ARG A 67 18.23 -5.02 21.44
CA ARG A 67 17.34 -3.89 21.65
C ARG A 67 16.66 -3.38 20.38
N PHE A 68 16.91 -3.98 19.21
CA PHE A 68 16.31 -3.55 17.96
C PHE A 68 15.72 -4.71 17.16
N TRP A 69 14.46 -4.58 16.77
CA TRP A 69 13.82 -5.45 15.80
C TRP A 69 12.86 -4.67 14.92
N TYR A 70 12.64 -5.16 13.70
CA TYR A 70 11.62 -4.62 12.81
C TYR A 70 10.69 -5.71 12.30
N LYS A 71 9.42 -5.34 12.07
CA LYS A 71 8.40 -6.17 11.48
C LYS A 71 8.06 -5.63 10.09
N LEU A 72 8.23 -6.48 9.09
CA LEU A 72 7.76 -6.24 7.74
C LEU A 72 6.36 -6.83 7.59
N GLU A 73 5.45 -6.09 6.99
CA GLU A 73 4.07 -6.44 6.74
C GLU A 73 3.78 -6.28 5.24
N LEU A 74 3.13 -7.27 4.64
CA LEU A 74 2.62 -7.19 3.27
C LEU A 74 1.10 -7.34 3.30
N GLY A 75 0.38 -6.39 2.71
CA GLY A 75 -1.08 -6.46 2.53
C GLY A 75 -1.46 -6.29 1.07
N ALA A 76 -2.54 -6.94 0.63
CA ALA A 76 -3.11 -6.80 -0.70
C ALA A 76 -4.64 -6.70 -0.61
N ILE A 77 -5.23 -5.77 -1.35
CA ILE A 77 -6.69 -5.57 -1.42
C ILE A 77 -7.09 -5.39 -2.88
N GLN A 78 -8.04 -6.19 -3.37
CA GLN A 78 -8.59 -6.02 -4.71
C GLN A 78 -9.57 -4.83 -4.75
N VAL A 79 -9.38 -3.92 -5.71
CA VAL A 79 -10.21 -2.71 -5.90
C VAL A 79 -10.84 -2.61 -7.29
N GLY A 80 -10.54 -3.56 -8.18
CA GLY A 80 -11.12 -3.68 -9.51
C GLY A 80 -10.96 -5.11 -10.04
N LYS A 81 -11.47 -5.39 -11.24
CA LYS A 81 -11.41 -6.74 -11.86
C LYS A 81 -9.97 -7.29 -11.85
N GLU A 82 -9.00 -6.44 -12.16
CA GLU A 82 -7.57 -6.77 -12.23
C GLU A 82 -6.72 -5.69 -11.56
N THR A 83 -7.23 -5.07 -10.49
CA THR A 83 -6.49 -4.00 -9.81
C THR A 83 -6.41 -4.28 -8.32
N TYR A 84 -5.19 -4.17 -7.80
CA TYR A 84 -4.88 -4.40 -6.40
C TYR A 84 -4.20 -3.18 -5.78
N ILE A 85 -4.47 -2.95 -4.51
CA ILE A 85 -3.71 -2.06 -3.64
C ILE A 85 -2.75 -2.94 -2.84
N ILE A 86 -1.46 -2.72 -3.02
CA ILE A 86 -0.40 -3.44 -2.29
C ILE A 86 0.20 -2.50 -1.25
N THR A 87 0.23 -2.93 0.00
CA THR A 87 0.80 -2.19 1.13
C THR A 87 2.04 -2.91 1.65
N LEU A 88 3.14 -2.17 1.73
CA LEU A 88 4.39 -2.59 2.37
C LEU A 88 4.55 -1.80 3.67
N GLY A 89 4.42 -2.46 4.82
CA GLY A 89 4.60 -1.86 6.14
C GLY A 89 5.93 -2.26 6.79
N LYS A 90 6.65 -1.32 7.37
CA LYS A 90 7.84 -1.57 8.19
C LYS A 90 7.67 -0.89 9.54
N ASN A 91 7.53 -1.69 10.57
CA ASN A 91 7.38 -1.24 11.96
C ASN A 91 8.67 -1.55 12.71
N ASN A 92 9.43 -0.52 13.05
CA ASN A 92 10.64 -0.64 13.86
C ASN A 92 10.25 -0.48 15.33
N ARG A 93 10.69 -1.40 16.20
CA ARG A 93 10.53 -1.25 17.64
C ARG A 93 11.89 -1.16 18.30
N TYR A 94 12.07 -0.10 19.09
CA TYR A 94 13.23 0.08 19.94
C TYR A 94 12.88 -0.37 21.37
N VAL A 95 13.73 -1.22 21.95
CA VAL A 95 13.56 -1.69 23.34
C VAL A 95 14.02 -0.62 24.34
N VAL A 96 14.82 0.34 23.89
CA VAL A 96 15.09 1.57 24.64
C VAL A 96 13.92 2.50 24.32
N ASP A 97 13.13 2.87 25.33
CA ASP A 97 11.99 3.80 25.28
C ASP A 97 10.68 3.30 24.66
N ASP A 98 10.62 2.03 24.23
CA ASP A 98 9.39 1.35 23.74
C ASP A 98 8.69 2.06 22.56
N GLU A 99 9.44 2.90 21.85
CA GLU A 99 8.94 3.65 20.70
C GLU A 99 8.80 2.75 19.45
N VAL A 100 7.68 2.92 18.76
CA VAL A 100 7.38 2.26 17.49
C VAL A 100 7.44 3.30 16.38
N VAL A 101 8.35 3.10 15.44
CA VAL A 101 8.49 3.94 14.24
C VAL A 101 7.93 3.16 13.06
N GLU A 102 6.92 3.73 12.41
CA GLU A 102 6.20 3.09 11.30
C GLU A 102 6.52 3.76 9.96
N GLN A 103 6.72 2.93 8.94
CA GLN A 103 6.86 3.33 7.55
C GLN A 103 5.87 2.52 6.71
N TYR A 104 5.17 3.18 5.79
CA TYR A 104 4.24 2.54 4.86
C TYR A 104 4.48 3.00 3.43
N ILE A 105 4.52 2.06 2.49
CA ILE A 105 4.58 2.31 1.06
C ILE A 105 3.36 1.63 0.42
N ILE A 106 2.56 2.38 -0.33
CA ILE A 106 1.31 1.89 -0.91
C ILE A 106 1.34 2.06 -2.43
N TYR A 107 1.09 0.96 -3.14
CA TYR A 107 1.02 0.91 -4.60
C TYR A 107 -0.38 0.56 -5.08
N LYS A 108 -0.80 1.16 -6.19
CA LYS A 108 -1.86 0.64 -7.05
C LYS A 108 -1.20 -0.21 -8.13
N VAL A 109 -1.72 -1.41 -8.37
CA VAL A 109 -1.11 -2.37 -9.29
C VAL A 109 -2.16 -2.98 -10.20
N SER A 110 -1.86 -3.00 -11.50
CA SER A 110 -2.69 -3.56 -12.57
C SER A 110 -1.84 -4.38 -13.56
N PRO A 111 -2.43 -5.05 -14.58
CA PRO A 111 -1.68 -5.75 -15.60
C PRO A 111 -0.68 -4.85 -16.33
N GLU A 112 -1.03 -3.58 -16.55
CA GLU A 112 -0.26 -2.61 -17.31
C GLU A 112 0.92 -2.04 -16.51
N GLY A 113 0.82 -1.98 -15.19
CA GLY A 113 1.88 -1.38 -14.38
C GLY A 113 1.61 -1.28 -12.89
N LYS A 114 2.47 -0.51 -12.21
CA LYS A 114 2.31 -0.13 -10.80
C LYS A 114 2.54 1.37 -10.64
N GLU A 115 1.70 1.98 -9.81
CA GLU A 115 1.74 3.39 -9.48
C GLU A 115 1.92 3.56 -7.97
N LEU A 116 2.86 4.40 -7.56
CA LEU A 116 3.01 4.76 -6.15
C LEU A 116 1.87 5.69 -5.76
N ILE A 117 1.05 5.28 -4.78
CA ILE A 117 -0.03 6.11 -4.24
C ILE A 117 0.52 7.02 -3.16
N THR A 118 1.24 6.44 -2.21
CA THR A 118 1.81 7.17 -1.08
C THR A 118 3.00 6.44 -0.49
N GLU A 119 3.93 7.23 0.03
CA GLU A 119 5.01 6.80 0.89
C GLU A 119 4.95 7.68 2.14
N LYS A 120 4.74 7.06 3.30
CA LYS A 120 4.75 7.73 4.59
C LYS A 120 5.89 7.16 5.40
N ASP A 121 6.80 8.03 5.80
CA ASP A 121 7.94 7.68 6.64
C ASP A 121 7.97 8.60 7.85
N ASN A 122 7.70 8.03 9.03
CA ASN A 122 7.76 8.76 10.28
C ASN A 122 9.13 8.57 10.98
N THR A 123 10.16 8.07 10.27
CA THR A 123 11.52 7.94 10.81
C THR A 123 12.22 9.27 11.08
N GLU A 124 11.67 10.41 10.64
CA GLU A 124 12.20 11.74 10.99
C GLU A 124 12.26 11.98 12.51
N ILE A 125 11.46 11.26 13.31
CA ILE A 125 11.48 11.32 14.78
C ILE A 125 12.83 10.82 15.36
N MET A 126 13.58 10.01 14.59
CA MET A 126 14.86 9.45 15.04
C MET A 126 16.04 10.42 15.04
N SER A 127 15.95 11.61 14.43
CA SER A 127 17.09 12.54 14.43
C SER A 127 17.38 13.16 15.80
N VAL A 128 16.55 12.89 16.81
CA VAL A 128 16.63 13.49 18.15
C VAL A 128 17.37 12.59 19.15
N PHE A 129 17.60 11.32 18.83
CA PHE A 129 18.25 10.34 19.72
C PHE A 129 19.71 10.02 19.36
N ARG A 130 20.38 10.88 18.58
CA ARG A 130 21.84 10.82 18.35
C ARG A 130 22.61 11.74 19.28
#